data_AF-A0A8D8TKM5-F1
#
_entry.id   AF-A0A8D8TKM5-F1
#
_cell.length_a   1.000
_cell.length_b   1.000
_cell.length_c   1.000
_cell.angle_alpha   90.00
_cell.angle_beta   90.00
_cell.angle_gamma   90.00
#
_symmetry.space_group_name_H-M   'P 1'
#
loop_
_entity.id
_entity.type
_entity.pdbx_description
1 polymer ?
#
loop_
_entity_poly.entity_id
_entity_poly.type
_entity_poly.pdbx_seq_one_letter_code
_entity_poly.pdbx_strand_id
1 'polypeptide(L)'
;HEGIRFPCDKCEKSFSQKGDLNTHLLTHEGIRFPCEKCSQSFSQKRHLKRHLHTHEGIRYPCNKCPKFFSQKGHLNTHLLTHEGIRYPCVKCPKSFSQKGDLKTHLLIHKGIRYP
;
A
#
# COMPACT_ATOMS: atom_id res chain seq x y z
N HIS A 1 0.85 -7.83 23.19
CA HIS A 1 1.14 -8.87 22.18
C HIS A 1 2.57 -8.67 21.67
N GLU A 2 3.54 -9.29 22.33
CA GLU A 2 4.89 -9.42 21.76
C GLU A 2 4.87 -10.63 20.82
N GLY A 3 4.53 -10.37 19.55
CA GLY A 3 4.59 -11.39 18.51
C GLY A 3 6.06 -11.68 18.15
N ILE A 4 6.38 -12.97 17.98
CA ILE A 4 7.68 -13.42 17.48
C ILE A 4 8.01 -12.65 16.20
N ARG A 5 9.19 -12.01 16.18
CA ARG A 5 9.72 -11.32 15.00
C ARG A 5 10.74 -12.22 14.31
N PHE A 6 10.73 -12.18 12.99
CA PHE A 6 11.65 -12.91 12.12
C PHE A 6 12.65 -11.91 11.53
N PRO A 7 13.87 -11.79 12.09
CA PRO A 7 14.90 -10.91 11.57
C PRO A 7 15.45 -11.42 10.23
N CYS A 8 15.94 -10.50 9.40
CA CYS A 8 16.71 -10.83 8.21
C CYS A 8 18.19 -10.88 8.57
N ASP A 9 18.89 -11.94 8.17
CA ASP A 9 20.32 -12.07 8.45
C ASP A 9 21.21 -11.21 7.53
N LYS A 10 20.62 -10.61 6.48
CA LYS A 10 21.32 -9.81 5.46
C LYS A 10 21.09 -8.30 5.60
N CYS A 11 20.17 -7.86 6.46
CA CYS A 11 19.94 -6.44 6.76
C CYS A 11 19.17 -6.25 8.07
N GLU A 12 19.07 -5.02 8.56
CA GLU A 12 18.42 -4.69 9.84
C GLU A 12 16.88 -4.86 9.87
N LYS A 13 16.28 -5.39 8.80
CA LYS A 13 14.82 -5.55 8.71
C LYS A 13 14.36 -6.77 9.50
N SER A 14 13.23 -6.63 10.19
CA SER A 14 12.52 -7.73 10.85
C SER A 14 11.05 -7.75 10.45
N PHE A 15 10.47 -8.94 10.40
CA PHE A 15 9.12 -9.18 9.90
C PHE A 15 8.26 -9.85 10.98
N SER A 16 6.96 -9.59 10.98
CA SER A 16 6.02 -10.23 11.91
C SER A 16 5.59 -11.63 11.47
N GLN A 17 5.88 -12.01 10.22
CA GLN A 17 5.53 -13.32 9.66
C GLN A 17 6.72 -13.90 8.91
N LYS A 18 6.94 -15.22 9.05
CA LYS A 18 8.00 -15.94 8.33
C LYS A 18 7.85 -15.84 6.81
N GLY A 19 6.61 -15.84 6.30
CA GLY A 19 6.34 -15.68 4.86
C GLY A 19 6.79 -14.33 4.29
N ASP A 20 6.68 -13.26 5.09
CA ASP A 20 7.16 -11.93 4.70
C ASP A 20 8.69 -11.87 4.67
N LEU A 21 9.36 -12.50 5.65
CA LEU A 21 10.82 -12.65 5.64
C LEU A 21 11.27 -13.43 4.39
N ASN A 22 10.67 -14.58 4.10
CA ASN A 22 11.02 -15.39 2.91
C ASN A 22 10.87 -14.58 1.62
N THR A 23 9.77 -13.82 1.51
CA THR A 23 9.53 -12.96 0.35
C THR A 23 10.56 -11.82 0.27
N HIS A 24 10.99 -11.29 1.41
CA HIS A 24 12.03 -10.28 1.48
C HIS A 24 13.41 -10.83 1.09
N LEU A 25 13.75 -12.07 1.46
CA LEU A 25 15.04 -12.68 1.11
C LEU A 25 15.25 -12.74 -0.42
N LEU A 26 14.18 -12.91 -1.19
CA LEU A 26 14.22 -12.83 -2.67
C LEU A 26 14.80 -11.50 -3.16
N THR A 27 14.62 -10.41 -2.41
CA THR A 27 15.17 -9.09 -2.78
C THR A 27 16.69 -9.03 -2.62
N HIS A 28 17.26 -9.78 -1.69
CA HIS A 28 18.71 -9.92 -1.55
C HIS A 28 19.32 -10.80 -2.64
N GLU A 29 18.55 -11.74 -3.16
CA GLU A 29 18.96 -12.64 -4.24
C GLU A 29 18.74 -12.02 -5.64
N GLY A 30 18.20 -10.80 -5.71
CA GLY A 30 17.86 -10.15 -6.96
C GLY A 30 16.72 -10.84 -7.73
N ILE A 31 16.00 -11.77 -7.09
CA ILE A 31 14.90 -12.51 -7.71
C ILE A 31 13.72 -11.56 -7.90
N ARG A 32 13.30 -11.40 -9.15
CA ARG A 32 12.14 -10.60 -9.55
C ARG A 32 11.23 -11.41 -10.46
N PHE A 33 9.96 -11.06 -10.45
CA PHE A 33 8.92 -11.63 -11.30
C PHE A 33 8.67 -10.67 -12.47
N PRO A 34 9.19 -10.96 -13.67
CA PRO A 34 9.03 -10.10 -14.83
C PRO A 34 7.60 -10.13 -15.36
N CYS A 35 7.18 -9.05 -16.00
CA CYS A 35 5.98 -9.02 -16.81
C CYS A 35 6.33 -9.41 -18.25
N GLU A 36 5.64 -10.40 -18.82
CA GLU A 36 5.87 -10.81 -20.21
C GLU A 36 5.34 -9.80 -21.23
N LYS A 37 4.53 -8.83 -20.79
CA LYS A 37 3.88 -7.82 -21.65
C LYS A 37 4.59 -6.46 -21.64
N CYS A 38 5.56 -6.23 -20.74
CA CYS A 38 6.34 -4.99 -20.69
C CYS A 38 7.63 -5.16 -19.87
N SER A 39 8.53 -4.17 -19.90
CA SER A 39 9.83 -4.25 -19.19
C SER A 39 9.77 -4.14 -17.66
N GLN A 40 8.58 -4.20 -17.05
CA GLN A 40 8.44 -4.10 -15.59
C GLN A 40 8.69 -5.44 -14.89
N SER A 41 9.30 -5.39 -13.72
CA SER A 41 9.51 -6.57 -12.87
C SER A 41 9.22 -6.27 -11.40
N PHE A 42 8.64 -7.25 -10.70
CA PHE A 42 8.10 -7.09 -9.36
C PHE A 42 8.83 -7.97 -8.36
N SER A 43 8.97 -7.53 -7.11
CA SER A 43 9.55 -8.35 -6.04
C SER A 43 8.61 -9.46 -5.53
N GLN A 44 7.34 -9.45 -5.93
CA GLN A 44 6.34 -10.40 -5.43
C GLN A 44 5.36 -10.81 -6.53
N LYS A 45 5.03 -12.11 -6.61
CA LYS A 45 4.05 -12.65 -7.58
C LYS A 45 2.68 -11.96 -7.50
N ARG A 46 2.21 -11.64 -6.29
CA ARG A 46 0.93 -10.94 -6.10
C ARG A 46 0.91 -9.54 -6.73
N HIS A 47 2.07 -8.86 -6.75
CA HIS A 47 2.19 -7.54 -7.37
C HIS A 47 2.21 -7.65 -8.89
N LEU A 48 2.91 -8.64 -9.45
CA LEU A 48 2.86 -8.95 -10.87
C LEU A 48 1.42 -9.28 -11.31
N LYS A 49 0.72 -10.18 -10.60
CA LYS A 49 -0.67 -10.52 -10.91
C LYS A 49 -1.57 -9.28 -10.93
N ARG A 50 -1.43 -8.40 -9.93
CA ARG A 50 -2.16 -7.13 -9.88
C ARG A 50 -1.79 -6.20 -11.04
N HIS A 51 -0.52 -6.15 -11.43
CA HIS A 51 -0.07 -5.38 -12.57
C HIS A 51 -0.63 -5.91 -13.88
N LEU A 52 -0.76 -7.22 -14.07
CA LEU A 52 -1.33 -7.79 -15.29
C LEU A 52 -2.75 -7.29 -15.59
N HIS A 53 -3.54 -6.99 -14.54
CA HIS A 53 -4.84 -6.34 -14.70
C HIS A 53 -4.77 -5.01 -15.47
N THR A 54 -3.64 -4.28 -15.43
CA THR A 54 -3.49 -3.04 -16.20
C THR A 54 -3.38 -3.30 -17.70
N HIS A 55 -2.78 -4.42 -18.09
CA HIS A 55 -2.74 -4.86 -19.50
C HIS A 55 -4.10 -5.39 -19.98
N GLU A 56 -4.89 -5.96 -19.07
CA GLU A 56 -6.24 -6.47 -19.36
C GLU A 56 -7.30 -5.37 -19.28
N GLY A 57 -6.92 -4.14 -18.95
CA GLY A 57 -7.85 -3.02 -18.77
C GLY A 57 -8.82 -3.21 -17.60
N ILE A 58 -8.56 -4.13 -16.68
CA ILE A 58 -9.42 -4.40 -15.54
C ILE A 58 -9.38 -3.21 -14.58
N ARG A 59 -10.56 -2.62 -14.36
CA ARG A 59 -10.78 -1.48 -13.47
C ARG A 59 -12.02 -1.70 -12.63
N TYR A 60 -12.04 -1.06 -11.46
CA TYR A 60 -13.15 -1.08 -10.51
C TYR A 60 -13.90 0.25 -10.64
N PRO A 61 -15.11 0.28 -11.24
CA PRO A 61 -15.89 1.50 -11.39
C PRO A 61 -16.52 1.94 -10.06
N CYS A 62 -16.61 3.25 -9.85
CA CYS A 62 -17.49 3.81 -8.84
C CYS A 62 -18.93 3.85 -9.35
N ASN A 63 -19.89 3.45 -8.54
CA ASN A 63 -21.32 3.52 -8.89
C ASN A 63 -21.96 4.88 -8.62
N LYS A 64 -21.22 5.81 -7.98
CA LYS A 64 -21.70 7.16 -7.61
C LYS A 64 -21.08 8.27 -8.46
N CYS A 65 -20.03 7.98 -9.25
CA CYS A 65 -19.41 8.96 -10.16
C CYS A 65 -18.64 8.28 -11.30
N PRO A 66 -18.21 9.01 -12.35
CA PRO A 66 -17.49 8.44 -13.50
C PRO A 66 -16.06 7.94 -13.23
N LYS A 67 -15.64 7.81 -11.96
CA LYS A 67 -14.27 7.44 -11.61
C LYS A 67 -14.07 5.93 -11.65
N PHE A 68 -12.87 5.53 -12.06
CA PHE A 68 -12.42 4.14 -12.10
C PHE A 68 -11.13 3.99 -11.30
N PHE A 69 -10.95 2.81 -10.68
CA PHE A 69 -9.79 2.51 -9.85
C PHE A 69 -9.08 1.26 -10.34
N SER A 70 -7.76 1.21 -10.23
CA SER A 70 -6.97 0.02 -10.56
C SER A 70 -7.01 -1.06 -9.47
N GLN A 71 -7.53 -0.74 -8.28
CA GLN A 71 -7.58 -1.64 -7.13
C GLN A 71 -8.90 -1.49 -6.37
N LYS A 72 -9.50 -2.61 -5.97
CA LYS A 72 -10.73 -2.64 -5.17
C LYS A 72 -10.60 -1.87 -3.85
N GLY A 73 -9.44 -1.97 -3.17
CA GLY A 73 -9.19 -1.22 -1.94
C GLY A 73 -9.23 0.29 -2.14
N HIS A 74 -8.72 0.80 -3.27
CA HIS A 74 -8.79 2.23 -3.58
C HIS A 74 -10.22 2.69 -3.87
N LEU A 75 -11.01 1.86 -4.57
CA LEU A 75 -12.44 2.11 -4.75
C LEU A 75 -13.15 2.19 -3.38
N ASN A 76 -12.92 1.23 -2.49
CA ASN A 76 -13.54 1.23 -1.17
C ASN A 76 -13.21 2.50 -0.37
N THR A 77 -11.93 2.90 -0.33
CA THR A 77 -11.53 4.16 0.32
C THR A 77 -12.15 5.37 -0.36
N HIS A 78 -12.29 5.35 -1.69
CA HIS A 78 -12.98 6.41 -2.41
C HIS A 78 -14.48 6.46 -2.07
N LEU A 79 -15.17 5.34 -1.90
CA LEU A 79 -16.60 5.33 -1.55
C LEU A 79 -16.89 6.06 -0.24
N LEU A 80 -15.96 6.02 0.73
CA LEU A 80 -16.05 6.80 1.97
C LEU A 80 -16.17 8.31 1.71
N THR A 81 -15.59 8.81 0.62
CA THR A 81 -15.69 10.23 0.26
C THR A 81 -17.10 10.64 -0.17
N HIS A 82 -17.87 9.72 -0.77
CA HIS A 82 -19.28 9.95 -1.08
C HIS A 82 -20.18 9.89 0.16
N GLU A 83 -19.73 9.23 1.22
CA GLU A 83 -20.44 9.15 2.50
C GLU A 83 -20.02 10.28 3.45
N GLY A 84 -19.14 11.18 3.02
CA GLY A 84 -18.59 12.24 3.87
C GLY A 84 -17.73 11.72 5.03
N ILE A 85 -17.35 10.44 5.01
CA ILE A 85 -16.52 9.83 6.05
C ILE A 85 -15.08 10.33 5.89
N ARG A 86 -14.56 10.94 6.96
CA ARG A 86 -13.21 11.51 7.02
C ARG A 86 -12.51 11.08 8.30
N TYR A 87 -11.18 11.11 8.27
CA TYR A 87 -10.32 10.85 9.41
C TYR A 87 -9.91 12.20 10.03
N PRO A 88 -10.52 12.62 11.16
CA PRO A 88 -10.23 13.90 11.78
C PRO A 88 -8.86 13.88 12.48
N CYS A 89 -8.16 15.01 12.43
CA CYS A 89 -7.00 15.23 13.28
C CYS A 89 -7.47 15.59 14.70
N VAL A 90 -6.85 14.97 15.71
CA VAL A 90 -7.16 15.24 17.12
C VAL A 90 -6.50 16.52 17.65
N LYS A 91 -5.58 17.12 16.88
CA LYS A 91 -4.79 18.29 17.28
C LYS A 91 -5.13 19.57 16.53
N CYS A 92 -5.91 19.49 15.45
CA CYS A 92 -6.33 20.67 14.68
C CYS A 92 -7.62 20.37 13.89
N PRO A 93 -8.30 21.39 13.31
CA PRO A 93 -9.55 21.20 12.58
C PRO A 93 -9.44 20.42 11.26
N LYS A 94 -8.24 19.99 10.85
CA LYS A 94 -8.04 19.29 9.57
C LYS A 94 -8.61 17.87 9.61
N SER A 95 -9.17 17.43 8.49
CA SER A 95 -9.66 16.06 8.30
C SER A 95 -9.24 15.52 6.93
N PHE A 96 -8.99 14.21 6.87
CA PHE A 96 -8.37 13.56 5.71
C PHE A 96 -9.29 12.50 5.13
N SER A 97 -9.20 12.25 3.82
CA SER A 97 -9.97 11.19 3.15
C SER A 97 -9.38 9.80 3.39
N GLN A 98 -8.11 9.70 3.79
CA GLN A 98 -7.43 8.44 4.06
C GLN A 98 -6.73 8.44 5.43
N LYS A 99 -6.70 7.27 6.07
CA LYS A 99 -5.99 7.06 7.33
C LYS A 99 -4.48 7.30 7.21
N GLY A 100 -3.90 6.95 6.06
CA GLY A 100 -2.48 7.19 5.76
C GLY A 100 -2.13 8.69 5.78
N ASP A 101 -2.95 9.50 5.12
CA ASP A 101 -2.76 10.95 5.07
C ASP A 101 -2.86 11.58 6.46
N LEU A 102 -3.83 11.15 7.28
CA LEU A 102 -3.90 11.56 8.69
C LEU A 102 -2.63 11.15 9.45
N LYS A 103 -2.15 9.91 9.27
CA LYS A 103 -0.94 9.42 9.96
C LYS A 103 0.28 10.27 9.60
N THR A 104 0.46 10.59 8.31
CA THR A 104 1.53 11.48 7.83
C THR A 104 1.35 12.90 8.38
N HIS A 105 0.13 13.43 8.36
CA HIS A 105 -0.16 14.75 8.93
C HIS A 105 0.17 14.85 10.42
N LEU A 106 -0.12 13.80 11.21
CA LEU A 106 0.20 13.77 12.63
C LEU A 106 1.70 13.86 12.92
N LEU A 107 2.56 13.54 11.95
CA LEU A 107 4.01 13.71 12.07
C LEU A 107 4.42 15.19 12.13
N ILE A 108 3.69 16.06 11.43
CA ILE A 108 3.89 17.52 11.49
C ILE A 108 3.67 18.02 12.92
N HIS A 109 2.64 17.52 13.61
CA HIS A 109 2.39 17.84 15.01
C HIS A 109 3.37 17.20 16.00
N LYS A 110 4.26 16.33 15.52
CA LYS A 110 5.39 15.78 16.26
C LYS A 110 6.72 16.47 15.89
N GLY A 111 6.68 17.52 15.05
CA GLY A 111 7.87 18.20 14.55
C GLY A 111 8.65 17.41 13.49
N ILE A 112 8.14 16.25 13.04
CA ILE A 112 8.76 15.43 12.02
C ILE A 112 8.23 15.90 10.66
N ARG A 113 9.07 16.60 9.90
CA ARG A 113 8.82 16.94 8.49
C ARG A 113 9.71 16.05 7.63
N TYR A 114 9.12 15.31 6.70
CA TYR A 114 9.91 14.70 5.62
C TYR A 114 10.28 15.79 4.61
N PRO A 115 11.53 15.82 4.12
CA PRO A 115 11.93 16.67 3.00
C PRO A 115 11.16 16.32 1.71
#